data_AF-A0A6P0SKJ6-F1
#
_entry.id   AF-A0A6P0SKJ6-F1
#
_cell.length_a   1.000
_cell.length_b   1.000
_cell.length_c   1.000
_cell.angle_alpha   90.00
_cell.angle_beta   90.00
_cell.angle_gamma   90.00
#
_symmetry.space_group_name_H-M   'P 1'
#
loop_
_entity.id
_entity.type
_entity.pdbx_description
1 polymer ?
#
loop_
_entity_poly.entity_id
_entity_poly.type
_entity_poly.pdbx_seq_one_letter_code
_entity_poly.pdbx_strand_id
1 'polypeptide(L)'
;MINMINYLSHVSVVKTHNKGKGVFADKKFDVGEIVLVGKPVAKSPERTWQTLQLDINTHVRMDEPFELVNHSCDPNCGIKLNEFNGYSLVAMKEIIQG
;
A
#
# COMPACT_ATOMS: atom_id res chain seq x y z
N MET A 1 16.02 -14.44 10.92
CA MET A 1 15.36 -14.19 9.62
C MET A 1 13.94 -14.70 9.74
N ILE A 2 12.99 -13.83 10.06
CA ILE A 2 11.58 -14.22 10.12
C ILE A 2 11.04 -14.09 8.69
N ASN A 3 10.67 -15.23 8.13
CA ASN A 3 10.10 -15.37 6.80
C ASN A 3 8.70 -14.72 6.84
N MET A 4 8.60 -13.46 6.43
CA MET A 4 7.31 -12.77 6.30
C MET A 4 6.59 -13.39 5.11
N ILE A 5 5.60 -14.21 5.42
CA ILE A 5 4.64 -14.76 4.48
C ILE A 5 3.92 -13.56 3.87
N ASN A 6 4.43 -13.08 2.73
CA ASN A 6 3.69 -12.24 1.80
C ASN A 6 2.46 -13.06 1.43
N TYR A 7 1.29 -12.63 1.89
CA TYR A 7 0.03 -13.08 1.31
C TYR A 7 0.02 -12.59 -0.13
N LEU A 8 0.56 -13.41 -1.05
CA LEU A 8 0.37 -13.39 -2.50
C LEU A 8 0.16 -11.99 -3.11
N SER A 9 1.04 -11.04 -2.82
CA SER A 9 0.96 -9.73 -3.45
C SER A 9 1.59 -9.86 -4.84
N HIS A 10 0.75 -9.84 -5.88
CA HIS A 10 1.21 -9.81 -7.27
C HIS A 10 1.71 -8.40 -7.65
N VAL A 11 2.67 -7.91 -6.88
CA VAL A 11 3.29 -6.61 -7.04
C VAL A 11 4.79 -6.68 -6.74
N SER A 12 5.55 -5.86 -7.45
CA SER A 12 6.99 -5.70 -7.29
C SER A 12 7.35 -4.30 -6.83
N VAL A 13 8.43 -4.18 -6.05
CA VAL A 13 9.03 -2.89 -5.67
C VAL A 13 10.10 -2.52 -6.68
N VAL A 14 9.88 -1.43 -7.41
CA VAL A 14 10.76 -0.99 -8.51
C VAL A 14 11.31 0.40 -8.20
N LYS A 15 12.56 0.67 -8.61
CA LYS A 15 13.13 2.02 -8.59
C LYS A 15 12.47 2.86 -9.69
N THR A 16 11.83 3.95 -9.30
CA THR A 16 11.25 4.94 -10.18
C THR A 16 12.27 6.01 -10.56
N HIS A 17 12.00 6.76 -11.63
CA HIS A 17 12.89 7.83 -12.09
C HIS A 17 13.00 9.00 -11.10
N ASN A 18 11.90 9.38 -10.43
CA ASN A 18 11.84 10.62 -9.62
C ASN A 18 11.14 10.50 -8.26
N LYS A 19 10.65 9.31 -7.86
CA LYS A 19 9.94 9.09 -6.58
C LYS A 19 10.62 8.07 -5.67
N GLY A 20 11.88 7.72 -5.94
CA GLY A 20 12.56 6.65 -5.20
C GLY A 20 12.02 5.29 -5.58
N LYS A 21 11.53 4.49 -4.63
CA LYS A 21 10.90 3.19 -4.88
C LYS A 21 9.40 3.36 -5.14
N GLY A 22 8.79 2.41 -5.84
CA GLY A 22 7.35 2.36 -6.06
C GLY A 22 6.87 0.92 -6.20
N VAL A 23 5.57 0.72 -6.04
CA VAL A 23 4.91 -0.58 -6.17
C VAL A 23 4.27 -0.68 -7.55
N PHE A 24 4.58 -1.74 -8.28
CA PHE A 24 4.14 -2.00 -9.66
C PHE A 24 3.43 -3.34 -9.75
N ALA A 25 2.48 -3.49 -10.65
CA ALA A 25 1.65 -4.69 -10.73
C ALA A 25 2.38 -5.80 -11.50
N ASP A 26 2.44 -7.01 -10.95
CA ASP A 26 2.99 -8.19 -11.63
C ASP A 26 1.92 -8.96 -12.44
N LYS A 27 0.65 -8.60 -12.26
CA LYS A 27 -0.50 -9.13 -13.01
C LYS A 27 -1.52 -8.05 -13.30
N LYS A 28 -2.52 -8.39 -14.11
CA LYS A 28 -3.75 -7.61 -14.24
C LYS A 28 -4.57 -7.65 -12.94
N PHE A 29 -5.07 -6.49 -12.50
CA PHE A 29 -6.13 -6.39 -11.50
C PHE A 29 -7.40 -5.79 -12.09
N ASP A 30 -8.51 -6.47 -11.88
CA ASP A 30 -9.85 -5.98 -12.18
C ASP A 30 -10.33 -4.99 -11.10
N VAL A 31 -11.31 -4.16 -11.44
CA VAL A 31 -11.89 -3.17 -10.51
C VAL A 31 -12.44 -3.87 -9.27
N GLY A 32 -12.08 -3.39 -8.09
CA GLY A 32 -12.48 -3.94 -6.80
C GLY A 32 -11.57 -5.05 -6.26
N GLU A 33 -10.61 -5.56 -7.04
CA GLU A 33 -9.61 -6.50 -6.51
C GLU A 33 -8.70 -5.83 -5.47
N ILE A 34 -8.29 -6.63 -4.49
CA ILE A 34 -7.27 -6.22 -3.52
C ILE A 34 -5.90 -6.34 -4.19
N VAL A 35 -5.22 -5.21 -4.31
CA VAL A 35 -3.87 -5.11 -4.90
C VAL A 35 -2.81 -5.42 -3.84
N LEU A 36 -3.00 -4.88 -2.63
CA LEU A 36 -2.04 -5.02 -1.54
C LEU A 36 -2.74 -4.90 -0.19
N VAL A 37 -2.34 -5.70 0.79
CA VAL A 37 -2.81 -5.60 2.18
C VAL A 37 -1.70 -5.00 3.03
N GLY A 38 -1.98 -3.87 3.69
CA GLY A 38 -1.08 -3.25 4.65
C GLY A 38 -1.50 -3.51 6.09
N LYS A 39 -0.53 -3.78 6.94
CA LYS A 39 -0.69 -3.97 8.39
C LYS A 39 0.06 -2.86 9.14
N PRO A 40 -0.55 -2.24 10.17
CA PRO A 40 0.17 -1.28 11.00
C PRO A 40 1.33 -1.97 11.74
N VAL A 41 2.54 -1.42 11.64
CA VAL A 41 3.74 -1.95 12.32
C VAL A 41 4.22 -1.06 13.47
N ALA A 42 3.87 0.23 13.45
CA ALA A 42 4.21 1.17 14.51
C ALA A 42 3.21 2.33 14.55
N LYS A 43 2.90 2.82 15.75
CA LYS A 43 2.26 4.13 15.92
C LYS A 43 3.27 5.23 15.67
N SER A 44 2.83 6.31 15.04
CA SER A 44 3.64 7.53 14.87
C SER A 44 3.02 8.65 15.70
N PRO A 45 3.80 9.32 16.56
CA PRO A 45 3.32 10.47 17.31
C PRO A 45 3.10 11.70 16.41
N GLU A 46 3.71 11.71 15.23
CA GLU A 46 3.62 12.81 14.26
C GLU A 46 3.07 12.33 12.92
N ARG A 47 2.30 13.20 12.26
CA ARG A 47 1.90 13.02 10.87
C ARG A 47 3.11 13.30 9.98
N THR A 48 3.52 12.29 9.23
CA THR A 48 4.55 12.42 8.19
C THR A 48 3.99 12.02 6.82
N TRP A 49 4.77 12.23 5.77
CA TRP A 49 4.41 11.82 4.40
C TRP A 49 4.34 10.29 4.23
N GLN A 50 4.85 9.51 5.18
CA GLN A 50 4.84 8.03 5.18
C GLN A 50 3.77 7.41 6.09
N THR A 51 3.10 8.21 6.91
CA THR A 51 2.14 7.69 7.87
C THR A 51 0.72 7.80 7.37
N LEU A 52 -0.12 6.84 7.73
CA LEU A 52 -1.56 6.88 7.49
C LEU A 52 -2.30 7.16 8.78
N GLN A 53 -3.33 8.00 8.70
CA GLN A 53 -4.20 8.28 9.81
C GLN A 53 -5.24 7.16 9.95
N LEU A 54 -5.36 6.56 11.14
CA LEU A 54 -6.40 5.58 11.46
C LEU A 54 -7.55 6.17 12.28
N ASP A 55 -7.28 7.25 13.02
CA ASP A 55 -8.26 7.93 13.88
C ASP A 55 -7.83 9.40 14.07
N ILE A 56 -8.68 10.23 14.68
CA ILE A 56 -8.51 11.67 14.87
C ILE A 56 -7.10 12.05 15.35
N ASN A 57 -6.51 11.25 16.25
CA ASN A 57 -5.19 11.48 16.83
C ASN A 57 -4.20 10.32 16.62
N THR A 58 -4.51 9.37 15.72
CA THR A 58 -3.69 8.16 15.54
C THR A 58 -3.15 8.08 14.13
N HIS A 59 -1.83 8.15 14.01
CA HIS A 59 -1.10 7.86 12.78
C HIS A 59 -0.27 6.58 12.94
N VAL A 60 -0.10 5.83 11.85
CA VAL A 60 0.67 4.59 11.85
C VAL A 60 1.59 4.48 10.64
N ARG A 61 2.64 3.68 10.80
CA ARG A 61 3.46 3.13 9.72
C ARG A 61 2.89 1.79 9.31
N MET A 62 2.88 1.52 8.01
CA MET A 62 2.44 0.24 7.45
C MET A 62 3.65 -0.64 7.14
N ASP A 63 3.47 -1.95 7.06
CA ASP A 63 4.50 -2.86 6.57
C ASP A 63 4.87 -2.61 5.10
N GLU A 64 6.07 -3.04 4.71
CA GLU A 64 6.46 -3.07 3.30
C GLU A 64 5.76 -4.23 2.58
N PRO A 65 5.33 -4.05 1.30
CA PRO A 65 5.62 -2.90 0.45
C PRO A 65 4.60 -1.75 0.53
N PHE A 66 3.60 -1.79 1.43
CA PHE A 66 2.54 -0.78 1.50
C PHE A 66 3.09 0.62 1.73
N GLU A 67 4.09 0.75 2.61
CA GLU A 67 4.74 2.01 2.91
C GLU A 67 5.50 2.64 1.72
N LEU A 68 5.77 1.85 0.68
CA LEU A 68 6.49 2.28 -0.54
C LEU A 68 5.54 2.68 -1.67
N VAL A 69 4.23 2.68 -1.42
CA VAL A 69 3.22 3.10 -2.39
C VAL A 69 3.30 4.61 -2.59
N ASN A 70 3.49 5.01 -3.85
CA ASN A 70 3.57 6.43 -4.20
C ASN A 70 2.19 7.08 -4.33
N HIS A 71 2.14 8.38 -4.05
CA HIS A 71 0.96 9.20 -4.32
C HIS A 71 0.86 9.62 -5.80
N SER A 72 -0.38 9.70 -6.30
CA SER A 72 -0.78 10.26 -7.59
C SER A 72 -2.07 11.06 -7.43
N CYS A 73 -2.19 12.20 -8.12
CA CYS A 73 -3.44 12.97 -8.17
C CYS A 73 -4.53 12.27 -9.01
N ASP A 74 -4.13 11.39 -9.93
CA ASP A 74 -5.02 10.44 -10.62
C ASP A 74 -4.64 9.01 -10.20
N PRO A 75 -5.09 8.56 -9.02
CA PRO A 75 -4.74 7.24 -8.50
C PRO A 75 -5.51 6.12 -9.22
N ASN A 76 -4.90 4.94 -9.29
CA ASN A 76 -5.58 3.72 -9.75
C ASN A 76 -6.08 2.84 -8.59
N CYS A 77 -5.70 3.16 -7.35
CA CYS A 77 -6.12 2.46 -6.14
C CYS A 77 -6.75 3.42 -5.12
N GLY A 78 -7.71 2.91 -4.36
CA GLY A 78 -8.21 3.52 -3.12
C GLY A 78 -7.77 2.69 -1.91
N ILE A 79 -7.98 3.21 -0.70
CA ILE A 79 -7.75 2.49 0.55
C ILE A 79 -9.06 2.03 1.18
N LYS A 80 -9.08 0.82 1.74
CA LYS A 80 -10.21 0.27 2.50
C LYS A 80 -9.70 -0.32 3.81
N LEU A 81 -10.38 -0.04 4.93
CA LEU A 81 -10.03 -0.66 6.22
C LEU A 81 -10.06 -2.19 6.09
N ASN A 82 -9.08 -2.85 6.68
CA ASN A 82 -8.96 -4.31 6.67
C ASN A 82 -9.00 -4.89 8.09
N GLU A 83 -9.02 -6.22 8.18
CA GLU A 83 -9.10 -6.98 9.44
C GLU A 83 -7.90 -6.77 10.37
N PHE A 84 -6.79 -6.21 9.87
CA PHE A 84 -5.59 -5.92 10.65
C PHE A 84 -5.62 -4.53 11.29
N ASN A 85 -6.77 -3.85 11.28
CA ASN A 85 -6.89 -2.42 11.62
C ASN A 85 -5.93 -1.53 10.81
N GLY A 86 -5.60 -1.98 9.60
CA GLY A 86 -4.82 -1.26 8.62
C GLY A 86 -5.66 -0.93 7.40
N TYR A 87 -4.98 -0.79 6.26
CA TYR A 87 -5.62 -0.53 4.98
C TYR A 87 -5.20 -1.56 3.94
N SER A 88 -6.14 -1.94 3.09
CA SER A 88 -5.86 -2.61 1.83
C SER A 88 -5.97 -1.60 0.69
N LEU A 89 -5.07 -1.70 -0.29
CA LEU A 89 -5.23 -1.05 -1.59
C LEU A 89 -6.18 -1.84 -2.45
N VAL A 90 -7.19 -1.15 -2.98
CA VAL A 90 -8.23 -1.73 -3.83
C VAL A 90 -8.22 -1.02 -5.17
N ALA A 91 -8.20 -1.78 -6.26
CA ALA A 91 -8.22 -1.24 -7.61
C ALA A 91 -9.52 -0.46 -7.87
N MET A 92 -9.42 0.81 -8.24
CA MET A 92 -10.56 1.67 -8.62
C MET A 92 -10.81 1.70 -10.13
N LYS A 93 -9.78 1.34 -10.90
CA LYS A 93 -9.82 1.13 -12.35
C LYS A 93 -9.03 -0.14 -12.66
N GLU A 94 -9.19 -0.67 -13.86
CA GLU A 94 -8.37 -1.79 -14.33
C GLU A 94 -6.88 -1.40 -14.26
N ILE A 95 -6.06 -2.29 -13.68
CA ILE A 95 -4.61 -2.12 -13.58
C ILE A 95 -3.98 -3.22 -14.43
N ILE A 96 -3.21 -2.84 -15.44
CA ILE A 96 -2.41 -3.77 -16.23
C ILE A 96 -1.09 -4.06 -15.53
N GLN A 97 -0.45 -5.17 -15.88
CA GLN A 97 0.90 -5.49 -15.42
C GLN A 97 1.90 -4.39 -15.87
N GLY A 98 2.82 -4.04 -14.97
CA GLY A 98 3.81 -2.98 -15.11
C GLY A 98 3.48 -1.77 -14.26
#